data_AF-A0A970AI73-F1
#
_entry.id   AF-A0A970AI73-F1
#
_cell.length_a   1.000
_cell.length_b   1.000
_cell.length_c   1.000
_cell.angle_alpha   90.00
_cell.angle_beta   90.00
_cell.angle_gamma   90.00
#
_symmetry.space_group_name_H-M   'P 1'
#
loop_
_entity.id
_entity.type
_entity.pdbx_description
1 polymer ?
#
loop_
_entity_poly.entity_id
_entity_poly.type
_entity_poly.pdbx_seq_one_letter_code
_entity_poly.pdbx_strand_id
1 'polypeptide(L)'
;MHRKWGLYIFLVIILLLLLSPLATIIRREPTLAVAVKTWSMEPVITRGDIVFLLPVSDKTDYSPGQIIVFHSEEDGIREWILHRIVGGDPEQGFITKGDANEFTDQEGTGYPPIQKEWIAGVVPTIGGKPLKIPLLGHLPLFLESNVKNPLLLPVFLGILAGALVLDEIFKSKKRRKKESLQSSQLYFLGGIAFAVIIGALMIMGSLFITLPYGVEESPGVLMGSPAGVLQQGTSKEITLAEIKNEGMVPSIYYVVSSDPQVHLPQEKFILSPGEKAVVVAEIHALEPGLHKARIVIGMFLPFLPVPLIGFLAGRSYWLAVAVLALLPALPLFILPLLDPRQRRQLARKWRRRLARMPSFR
;
A
#
# COMPACT_ATOMS: atom_id res chain seq x y z
N MET A 1 19.77 13.20 -25.38
CA MET A 1 18.32 13.19 -25.09
C MET A 1 17.88 11.90 -24.40
N HIS A 2 18.36 10.73 -24.84
CA HIS A 2 18.03 9.39 -24.30
C HIS A 2 18.24 9.18 -22.79
N ARG A 3 19.24 9.82 -22.17
CA ARG A 3 19.53 9.68 -20.73
C ARG A 3 18.42 10.19 -19.80
N LYS A 4 17.63 11.17 -20.23
CA LYS A 4 16.51 11.70 -19.44
C LYS A 4 15.30 10.77 -19.52
N TRP A 5 15.01 10.25 -20.71
CA TRP A 5 13.93 9.27 -20.93
C TRP A 5 14.18 7.98 -20.15
N GLY A 6 15.42 7.48 -20.15
CA GLY A 6 15.78 6.31 -19.32
C GLY A 6 15.53 6.54 -17.83
N LEU A 7 15.83 7.73 -17.30
CA LEU A 7 15.52 8.07 -15.91
C LEU A 7 14.00 8.13 -15.68
N TYR A 8 13.23 8.78 -16.55
CA TYR A 8 11.78 8.86 -16.40
C TYR A 8 11.12 7.48 -16.46
N ILE A 9 11.55 6.62 -17.39
CA ILE A 9 11.08 5.23 -17.50
C ILE A 9 11.42 4.45 -16.22
N PHE A 10 12.67 4.56 -15.74
CA PHE A 10 13.09 3.92 -14.50
C PHE A 10 12.27 4.39 -13.29
N LEU A 11 11.97 5.69 -13.19
CA LEU A 11 11.14 6.25 -12.14
C LEU A 11 9.69 5.81 -12.22
N VAL A 12 9.12 5.71 -13.43
CA VAL A 12 7.78 5.16 -13.65
C VAL A 12 7.73 3.70 -13.23
N ILE A 13 8.76 2.90 -13.57
CA ILE A 13 8.86 1.51 -13.15
C ILE A 13 8.93 1.40 -11.62
N ILE A 14 9.75 2.21 -10.94
CA ILE A 14 9.80 2.24 -9.47
C ILE A 14 8.45 2.64 -8.88
N LEU A 15 7.80 3.66 -9.42
CA LEU A 15 6.48 4.09 -8.94
C LEU A 15 5.44 2.98 -9.11
N LEU A 16 5.42 2.30 -10.25
CA LEU A 16 4.54 1.15 -10.50
C LEU A 16 4.85 0.00 -9.54
N LEU A 17 6.12 -0.27 -9.24
CA LEU A 17 6.52 -1.28 -8.25
C LEU A 17 6.13 -0.89 -6.81
N LEU A 18 6.17 0.40 -6.45
CA LEU A 18 5.76 0.88 -5.13
C LEU A 18 4.23 0.92 -4.97
N LEU A 19 3.50 1.12 -6.06
CA LEU A 19 2.03 1.11 -6.09
C LEU A 19 1.45 -0.30 -6.30
N SER A 20 2.25 -1.27 -6.77
CA SER A 20 1.79 -2.64 -7.02
C SER A 20 1.19 -3.33 -5.78
N PRO A 21 1.68 -3.13 -4.53
CA PRO A 21 1.06 -3.73 -3.36
C PRO A 21 -0.37 -3.21 -3.16
N LEU A 22 -0.63 -1.95 -3.50
CA LEU A 22 -1.96 -1.35 -3.43
C LEU A 22 -2.93 -2.00 -4.44
N ALA A 23 -2.45 -2.27 -5.65
CA ALA A 23 -3.22 -2.99 -6.67
C ALA A 23 -3.50 -4.44 -6.25
N THR A 24 -2.54 -5.11 -5.62
CA THR A 24 -2.71 -6.47 -5.08
C THR A 24 -3.69 -6.51 -3.90
N ILE A 25 -3.71 -5.49 -3.04
CA ILE A 25 -4.73 -5.39 -1.97
C ILE A 25 -6.14 -5.24 -2.56
N ILE A 26 -6.29 -4.41 -3.59
CA ILE A 26 -7.60 -4.17 -4.24
C ILE A 26 -8.07 -5.41 -5.01
N ARG A 27 -7.17 -6.07 -5.75
CA ARG A 27 -7.51 -7.20 -6.63
C ARG A 27 -7.45 -8.55 -5.96
N ARG A 28 -6.78 -8.66 -4.81
CA ARG A 28 -6.45 -9.94 -4.12
C ARG A 28 -5.65 -10.93 -4.98
N GLU A 29 -5.05 -10.44 -6.07
CA GLU A 29 -4.27 -11.23 -7.02
C GLU A 29 -2.88 -10.60 -7.26
N PRO A 30 -1.85 -11.40 -7.58
CA PRO A 30 -0.56 -10.89 -8.02
C PRO A 30 -0.69 -10.20 -9.39
N THR A 31 -0.28 -8.93 -9.47
CA THR A 31 -0.56 -8.11 -10.67
C THR A 31 0.64 -7.88 -11.58
N LEU A 32 1.85 -7.82 -11.04
CA LEU A 32 3.04 -7.34 -11.77
C LEU A 32 4.24 -8.26 -11.66
N ALA A 33 4.52 -8.72 -10.44
CA ALA A 33 5.61 -9.65 -10.18
C ALA A 33 5.34 -10.46 -8.92
N VAL A 34 5.90 -11.67 -8.87
CA VAL A 34 5.82 -12.57 -7.71
C VAL A 34 7.22 -12.97 -7.27
N ALA A 35 7.43 -13.05 -5.96
CA ALA A 35 8.63 -13.63 -5.38
C ALA A 35 8.46 -15.15 -5.27
N VAL A 36 9.42 -15.89 -5.83
CA VAL A 36 9.35 -17.35 -5.91
C VAL A 36 9.71 -17.97 -4.56
N LYS A 37 8.78 -18.73 -3.98
CA LYS A 37 8.88 -19.29 -2.63
C LYS A 37 9.53 -20.67 -2.58
N THR A 38 9.36 -21.46 -3.64
CA THR A 38 9.73 -22.89 -3.70
C THR A 38 10.82 -23.15 -4.73
N TRP A 39 11.25 -24.41 -4.84
CA TRP A 39 12.25 -24.89 -5.79
C TRP A 39 11.63 -25.70 -6.94
N SER A 40 10.30 -25.71 -7.09
CA SER A 40 9.60 -26.58 -8.05
C SER A 40 9.83 -26.24 -9.52
N MET A 41 10.35 -25.05 -9.80
CA MET A 41 10.63 -24.57 -11.16
C MET A 41 12.12 -24.58 -11.53
N GLU A 42 12.96 -25.25 -10.72
CA GLU A 42 14.39 -25.38 -11.05
C GLU A 42 14.63 -26.25 -12.29
N PRO A 43 15.70 -25.97 -13.06
CA PRO A 43 16.67 -24.89 -12.90
C PRO A 43 16.24 -23.56 -13.56
N VAL A 44 15.05 -23.51 -14.16
CA VAL A 44 14.60 -22.38 -14.98
C VAL A 44 14.28 -21.16 -14.09
N ILE A 45 13.63 -21.38 -12.95
CA ILE A 45 13.28 -20.37 -11.96
C ILE A 45 13.63 -20.91 -10.58
N THR A 46 14.40 -20.13 -9.82
CA THR A 46 14.93 -20.56 -8.53
C THR A 46 14.25 -19.80 -7.39
N ARG A 47 14.20 -20.41 -6.20
CA ARG A 47 13.73 -19.75 -4.98
C ARG A 47 14.46 -18.42 -4.78
N GLY A 48 13.69 -17.37 -4.50
CA GLY A 48 14.24 -16.02 -4.34
C GLY A 48 14.36 -15.22 -5.63
N ASP A 49 13.97 -15.75 -6.79
CA ASP A 49 13.78 -14.94 -7.99
C ASP A 49 12.51 -14.09 -7.88
N ILE A 50 12.53 -12.89 -8.48
CA ILE A 50 11.31 -12.13 -8.80
C ILE A 50 10.95 -12.42 -10.25
N VAL A 51 9.75 -12.93 -10.49
CA VAL A 51 9.25 -13.26 -11.82
C VAL A 51 8.16 -12.26 -12.21
N PHE A 52 8.26 -11.69 -13.41
CA PHE A 52 7.26 -10.75 -13.92
C PHE A 52 6.04 -11.48 -14.48
N LEU A 53 4.88 -10.85 -14.37
CA LEU A 53 3.61 -11.39 -14.85
C LEU A 53 2.99 -10.43 -15.87
N LEU A 54 2.47 -11.01 -16.94
CA LEU A 54 1.50 -10.35 -17.80
C LEU A 54 0.10 -10.72 -17.28
N PRO A 55 -0.71 -9.73 -16.87
CA PRO A 55 -2.08 -10.00 -16.43
C PRO A 55 -2.88 -10.61 -17.58
N VAL A 56 -3.74 -11.56 -17.25
CA VAL A 56 -4.58 -12.24 -18.24
C VAL A 56 -5.84 -11.45 -18.58
N SER A 57 -6.43 -11.77 -19.73
CA SER A 57 -7.70 -11.23 -20.22
C SER A 57 -8.45 -12.33 -20.95
N ASP A 58 -9.71 -12.09 -21.29
CA ASP A 58 -10.53 -13.06 -22.07
C ASP A 58 -9.91 -13.41 -23.44
N LYS A 59 -8.95 -12.61 -23.91
CA LYS A 59 -8.24 -12.80 -25.19
C LYS A 59 -6.85 -13.41 -25.00
N THR A 60 -6.46 -13.79 -23.79
CA THR A 60 -5.16 -14.40 -23.54
C THR A 60 -5.14 -15.79 -24.15
N ASP A 61 -4.16 -16.01 -25.02
CA ASP A 61 -3.93 -17.31 -25.62
C ASP A 61 -2.99 -18.15 -24.74
N TYR A 62 -3.45 -19.35 -24.42
CA TYR A 62 -2.73 -20.28 -23.56
C TYR A 62 -2.15 -21.41 -24.40
N SER A 63 -0.88 -21.72 -24.17
CA SER A 63 -0.20 -22.77 -24.93
C SER A 63 0.73 -23.60 -24.04
N PRO A 64 0.89 -24.90 -24.33
CA PRO A 64 1.91 -25.72 -23.69
C PRO A 64 3.29 -25.04 -23.75
N GLY A 65 4.01 -25.10 -22.64
CA GLY A 65 5.30 -24.44 -22.47
C GLY A 65 5.22 -23.08 -21.78
N GLN A 66 4.06 -22.43 -21.69
CA GLN A 66 3.90 -21.20 -20.91
C GLN A 66 3.96 -21.50 -19.40
N ILE A 67 4.49 -20.55 -18.63
CA ILE A 67 4.51 -20.61 -17.17
C ILE A 67 3.41 -19.67 -16.66
N ILE A 68 2.52 -20.19 -15.82
CA ILE A 68 1.36 -19.48 -15.32
C ILE A 68 1.37 -19.42 -13.79
N VAL A 69 0.76 -18.36 -13.25
CA VAL A 69 0.49 -18.22 -11.81
C VAL A 69 -0.99 -18.44 -11.58
N PHE A 70 -1.33 -19.41 -10.73
CA PHE A 70 -2.72 -19.77 -10.46
C PHE A 70 -3.01 -20.00 -8.98
N HIS A 71 -4.29 -19.87 -8.62
CA HIS A 71 -4.82 -20.06 -7.28
C HIS A 71 -6.32 -20.38 -7.34
N SER A 72 -6.78 -21.29 -6.49
CA SER A 72 -8.21 -21.52 -6.22
C SER A 72 -8.37 -22.12 -4.82
N GLU A 73 -8.82 -21.31 -3.86
CA GLU A 73 -9.04 -21.78 -2.49
C GLU A 73 -10.16 -22.83 -2.40
N GLU A 74 -11.23 -22.66 -3.19
CA GLU A 74 -12.38 -23.57 -3.23
C GLU A 74 -11.99 -24.96 -3.76
N ASP A 75 -11.00 -25.03 -4.65
CA ASP A 75 -10.50 -26.26 -5.27
C ASP A 75 -9.21 -26.81 -4.61
N GLY A 76 -8.87 -26.32 -3.42
CA GLY A 76 -7.76 -26.84 -2.60
C GLY A 76 -6.37 -26.26 -2.91
N ILE A 77 -6.27 -25.30 -3.84
CA ILE A 77 -5.04 -24.59 -4.21
C ILE A 77 -4.94 -23.30 -3.38
N ARG A 78 -4.55 -23.43 -2.11
CA ARG A 78 -4.57 -22.33 -1.14
C ARG A 78 -3.52 -21.24 -1.37
N GLU A 79 -2.38 -21.60 -1.97
CA GLU A 79 -1.30 -20.65 -2.26
C GLU A 79 -1.22 -20.36 -3.76
N TRP A 80 -0.61 -19.24 -4.11
CA TRP A 80 -0.27 -18.93 -5.51
C TRP A 80 0.84 -19.85 -5.99
N ILE A 81 0.53 -20.70 -6.97
CA ILE A 81 1.46 -21.67 -7.57
C ILE A 81 1.93 -21.16 -8.92
N LEU A 82 3.22 -21.32 -9.20
CA LEU A 82 3.86 -20.96 -10.46
C LEU A 82 4.37 -22.22 -11.15
N HIS A 83 3.67 -22.74 -12.15
CA HIS A 83 4.07 -23.95 -12.89
C HIS A 83 3.86 -23.82 -14.41
N ARG A 84 4.43 -24.76 -15.17
CA ARG A 84 4.36 -24.78 -16.63
C ARG A 84 3.15 -25.57 -17.12
N ILE A 85 2.44 -25.05 -18.11
CA ILE A 85 1.42 -25.79 -18.84
C ILE A 85 2.10 -26.88 -19.66
N VAL A 86 1.71 -28.12 -19.45
CA VAL A 86 2.21 -29.29 -20.21
C VAL A 86 1.14 -29.90 -21.12
N GLY A 87 -0.13 -29.56 -20.92
CA GLY A 87 -1.25 -30.01 -21.74
C GLY A 87 -2.58 -29.41 -21.34
N GLY A 88 -3.67 -29.90 -21.93
CA GLY A 88 -5.02 -29.39 -21.72
C GLY A 88 -5.36 -28.19 -22.61
N ASP A 89 -6.55 -27.65 -22.40
CA ASP A 89 -7.11 -26.55 -23.19
C ASP A 89 -8.04 -25.68 -22.32
N PRO A 90 -8.48 -24.49 -22.80
CA PRO A 90 -9.34 -23.61 -22.04
C PRO A 90 -10.73 -24.15 -21.68
N GLU A 91 -11.20 -25.24 -22.31
CA GLU A 91 -12.52 -25.84 -22.03
C GLU A 91 -12.44 -26.94 -20.98
N GLN A 92 -11.39 -27.77 -21.04
CA GLN A 92 -11.17 -28.89 -20.11
C GLN A 92 -10.31 -28.50 -18.90
N GLY A 93 -9.61 -27.38 -18.98
CA GLY A 93 -8.60 -26.94 -18.03
C GLY A 93 -7.20 -27.42 -18.40
N PHE A 94 -6.20 -26.78 -17.81
CA PHE A 94 -4.79 -27.01 -18.11
C PHE A 94 -4.17 -28.03 -17.17
N ILE A 95 -3.29 -28.86 -17.72
CA ILE A 95 -2.41 -29.74 -16.96
C ILE A 95 -1.12 -28.97 -16.70
N THR A 96 -0.74 -28.84 -15.43
CA THR A 96 0.40 -28.05 -15.00
C THR A 96 1.45 -28.92 -14.32
N LYS A 97 2.70 -28.51 -14.43
CA LYS A 97 3.83 -29.22 -13.82
C LYS A 97 4.97 -28.26 -13.49
N GLY A 98 5.52 -28.40 -12.29
CA GLY A 98 6.79 -27.75 -11.94
C GLY A 98 7.95 -28.35 -12.74
N ASP A 99 8.83 -27.51 -13.29
CA ASP A 99 9.95 -27.96 -14.13
C ASP A 99 10.86 -28.98 -13.42
N ALA A 100 10.96 -28.92 -12.09
CA ALA A 100 11.73 -29.84 -11.26
C ALA A 100 10.92 -31.05 -10.75
N ASN A 101 9.60 -31.06 -10.94
CA ASN A 101 8.74 -32.13 -10.42
C ASN A 101 8.79 -33.37 -11.32
N GLU A 102 8.57 -34.56 -10.76
CA GLU A 102 8.48 -35.81 -11.54
C GLU A 102 7.09 -35.99 -12.17
N PHE A 103 6.05 -35.75 -11.37
CA PHE A 103 4.64 -35.88 -11.77
C PHE A 103 4.01 -34.52 -12.09
N THR A 104 2.89 -34.53 -12.81
CA THR A 104 2.05 -33.33 -12.98
C THR A 104 1.38 -32.96 -11.66
N ASP A 105 0.88 -31.73 -11.55
CA ASP A 105 0.13 -31.30 -10.37
C ASP A 105 -1.16 -32.14 -10.23
N GLN A 106 -1.77 -32.49 -11.36
CA GLN A 106 -2.98 -33.34 -11.38
C GLN A 106 -2.70 -34.76 -10.88
N GLU A 107 -1.57 -35.36 -11.25
CA GLU A 107 -1.20 -36.71 -10.81
C GLU A 107 -0.61 -36.73 -9.38
N GLY A 108 0.24 -35.77 -9.06
CA GLY A 108 1.04 -35.76 -7.83
C GLY A 108 0.29 -35.22 -6.62
N THR A 109 -0.44 -34.11 -6.77
CA THR A 109 -1.20 -33.49 -5.67
C THR A 109 -2.69 -33.76 -5.77
N GLY A 110 -3.17 -34.30 -6.90
CA GLY A 110 -4.60 -34.54 -7.13
C GLY A 110 -5.39 -33.27 -7.43
N TYR A 111 -4.72 -32.18 -7.83
CA TYR A 111 -5.43 -30.96 -8.21
C TYR A 111 -6.30 -31.21 -9.46
N PRO A 112 -7.47 -30.56 -9.56
CA PRO A 112 -8.22 -30.58 -10.80
C PRO A 112 -7.43 -29.89 -11.94
N PRO A 113 -7.80 -30.12 -13.21
CA PRO A 113 -7.28 -29.34 -14.32
C PRO A 113 -7.51 -27.83 -14.09
N ILE A 114 -6.46 -27.02 -14.29
CA ILE A 114 -6.44 -25.61 -13.93
C ILE A 114 -7.34 -24.81 -14.88
N GLN A 115 -8.39 -24.19 -14.35
CA GLN A 115 -9.32 -23.39 -15.15
C GLN A 115 -8.73 -22.02 -15.48
N LYS A 116 -9.18 -21.40 -16.58
CA LYS A 116 -8.68 -20.10 -17.05
C LYS A 116 -8.93 -18.98 -16.03
N GLU A 117 -9.99 -19.10 -15.25
CA GLU A 117 -10.40 -18.15 -14.20
C GLU A 117 -9.46 -18.17 -12.99
N TRP A 118 -8.72 -19.26 -12.79
CA TRP A 118 -7.80 -19.42 -11.67
C TRP A 118 -6.42 -18.81 -11.96
N ILE A 119 -6.17 -18.40 -13.20
CA ILE A 119 -4.87 -17.90 -13.66
C ILE A 119 -4.82 -16.38 -13.48
N ALA A 120 -3.93 -15.89 -12.62
CA ALA A 120 -3.72 -14.46 -12.43
C ALA A 120 -2.79 -13.85 -13.51
N GLY A 121 -1.86 -14.64 -14.03
CA GLY A 121 -0.85 -14.10 -14.94
C GLY A 121 -0.02 -15.16 -15.67
N VAL A 122 0.51 -14.76 -16.83
CA VAL A 122 1.47 -15.55 -17.62
C VAL A 122 2.84 -14.90 -17.50
N VAL A 123 3.89 -15.71 -17.29
CA VAL A 123 5.26 -15.21 -17.26
C VAL A 123 5.76 -14.94 -18.69
N PRO A 124 6.13 -13.71 -19.04
CA PRO A 124 6.68 -13.43 -20.36
C PRO A 124 8.08 -14.03 -20.50
N THR A 125 8.37 -14.58 -21.66
CA THR A 125 9.69 -15.13 -22.01
C THR A 125 10.39 -14.28 -23.06
N ILE A 126 11.69 -13.99 -22.87
CA ILE A 126 12.53 -13.29 -23.85
C ILE A 126 13.67 -14.23 -24.23
N GLY A 127 13.77 -14.59 -25.51
CA GLY A 127 14.79 -15.54 -26.00
C GLY A 127 14.70 -16.92 -25.35
N GLY A 128 13.48 -17.40 -25.07
CA GLY A 128 13.23 -18.71 -24.44
C GLY A 128 13.48 -18.75 -22.92
N LYS A 129 13.88 -17.62 -22.30
CA LYS A 129 14.09 -17.52 -20.85
C LYS A 129 12.99 -16.69 -20.19
N PRO A 130 12.45 -17.10 -19.04
CA PRO A 130 11.50 -16.28 -18.29
C PRO A 130 12.08 -14.92 -17.90
N LEU A 131 11.28 -13.88 -18.01
CA LEU A 131 11.65 -12.54 -17.54
C LEU A 131 11.62 -12.51 -16.01
N LYS A 132 12.82 -12.50 -15.41
CA LYS A 132 13.00 -12.53 -13.97
C LYS A 132 14.17 -11.66 -13.51
N ILE A 133 14.16 -11.28 -12.23
CA ILE A 133 15.30 -10.68 -11.53
C ILE A 133 15.81 -11.70 -10.52
N PRO A 134 17.00 -12.28 -10.75
CA PRO A 134 17.54 -13.29 -9.85
C PRO A 134 17.78 -12.77 -8.43
N LEU A 135 17.52 -13.60 -7.42
CA LEU A 135 17.81 -13.36 -6.00
C LEU A 135 17.09 -12.16 -5.33
N LEU A 136 16.46 -11.27 -6.11
CA LEU A 136 15.82 -10.06 -5.57
C LEU A 136 14.60 -10.38 -4.69
N GLY A 137 13.99 -11.55 -4.88
CA GLY A 137 12.84 -12.05 -4.14
C GLY A 137 13.18 -12.42 -2.70
N HIS A 138 14.45 -12.65 -2.36
CA HIS A 138 14.85 -12.85 -0.96
C HIS A 138 14.52 -11.65 -0.08
N LEU A 139 14.54 -10.42 -0.62
CA LEU A 139 14.19 -9.21 0.15
C LEU A 139 12.72 -9.21 0.59
N PRO A 140 11.71 -9.28 -0.31
CA PRO A 140 10.32 -9.33 0.11
C PRO A 140 10.01 -10.59 0.92
N LEU A 141 10.60 -11.75 0.62
CA LEU A 141 10.39 -12.98 1.40
C LEU A 141 10.94 -12.87 2.84
N PHE A 142 12.07 -12.20 3.01
CA PHE A 142 12.62 -11.89 4.33
C PHE A 142 11.72 -10.92 5.09
N LEU A 143 11.20 -9.89 4.42
CA LEU A 143 10.26 -8.94 5.02
C LEU A 143 8.93 -9.62 5.40
N GLU A 144 8.37 -10.47 4.54
CA GLU A 144 7.13 -11.22 4.77
C GLU A 144 7.28 -12.18 5.95
N SER A 145 8.35 -12.98 5.97
CA SER A 145 8.62 -13.92 7.07
C SER A 145 8.85 -13.22 8.42
N ASN A 146 9.27 -11.96 8.39
CA ASN A 146 9.51 -11.15 9.58
C ASN A 146 8.51 -10.00 9.73
N VAL A 147 7.35 -10.06 9.08
CA VAL A 147 6.35 -8.98 9.11
C VAL A 147 5.83 -8.73 10.52
N LYS A 148 5.87 -9.76 11.37
CA LYS A 148 5.52 -9.69 12.80
C LYS A 148 6.56 -8.97 13.64
N ASN A 149 7.77 -8.75 13.13
CA ASN A 149 8.79 -7.97 13.82
C ASN A 149 8.61 -6.49 13.43
N PRO A 150 7.99 -5.68 14.31
CA PRO A 150 7.65 -4.34 13.94
C PRO A 150 8.94 -3.47 13.79
N LEU A 151 10.10 -3.90 14.32
CA LEU A 151 11.40 -3.21 14.24
C LEU A 151 12.07 -3.25 12.88
N LEU A 152 11.74 -4.24 12.05
CA LEU A 152 12.57 -4.56 10.90
C LEU A 152 12.54 -3.47 9.82
N LEU A 153 11.35 -2.96 9.51
CA LEU A 153 11.19 -1.92 8.49
C LEU A 153 11.80 -0.58 8.95
N PRO A 154 11.58 -0.08 10.18
CA PRO A 154 12.19 1.18 10.59
C PRO A 154 13.70 1.10 10.80
N VAL A 155 14.26 -0.03 11.24
CA VAL A 155 15.71 -0.24 11.27
C VAL A 155 16.29 -0.19 9.86
N PHE A 156 15.67 -0.88 8.89
CA PHE A 156 16.12 -0.87 7.51
C PHE A 156 16.05 0.53 6.89
N LEU A 157 14.95 1.25 7.10
CA LEU A 157 14.80 2.65 6.67
C LEU A 157 15.81 3.57 7.37
N GLY A 158 16.09 3.36 8.65
CA GLY A 158 17.08 4.10 9.42
C GLY A 158 18.50 3.89 8.89
N ILE A 159 18.87 2.64 8.56
CA ILE A 159 20.15 2.30 7.93
C ILE A 159 20.25 2.98 6.56
N LEU A 160 19.20 2.91 5.73
CA LEU A 160 19.17 3.54 4.42
C LEU A 160 19.31 5.06 4.51
N ALA A 161 18.54 5.69 5.40
CA ALA A 161 18.62 7.13 5.66
C ALA A 161 20.01 7.53 6.16
N GLY A 162 20.58 6.77 7.10
CA GLY A 162 21.94 6.97 7.61
C GLY A 162 22.98 6.85 6.50
N ALA A 163 22.89 5.83 5.65
CA ALA A 163 23.78 5.63 4.51
C ALA A 163 23.70 6.79 3.50
N LEU A 164 22.50 7.31 3.20
CA LEU A 164 22.31 8.46 2.32
C LEU A 164 22.91 9.75 2.93
N VAL A 165 22.70 9.96 4.24
CA VAL A 165 23.30 11.09 4.96
C VAL A 165 24.83 10.99 4.94
N LEU A 166 25.38 9.80 5.20
CA LEU A 166 26.82 9.55 5.14
C LEU A 166 27.37 9.77 3.73
N ASP A 167 26.74 9.25 2.68
CA ASP A 167 27.17 9.49 1.29
C ASP A 167 27.19 10.99 0.98
N GLU A 168 26.18 11.74 1.40
CA GLU A 168 26.11 13.19 1.18
C GLU A 168 27.22 13.93 1.95
N ILE A 169 27.52 13.55 3.20
CA ILE A 169 28.60 14.13 4.01
C ILE A 169 29.97 13.86 3.37
N PHE A 170 30.23 12.62 2.98
CA PHE A 170 31.53 12.17 2.45
C PHE A 170 31.69 12.40 0.93
N LYS A 171 30.68 12.96 0.25
CA LYS A 171 30.73 13.21 -1.20
C LYS A 171 31.82 14.20 -1.60
N SER A 172 32.76 13.75 -2.44
CA SER A 172 33.88 14.59 -2.90
C SER A 172 33.42 15.82 -3.72
N LYS A 173 34.13 16.95 -3.57
CA LYS A 173 33.87 18.21 -4.31
C LYS A 173 33.83 18.04 -5.84
N LYS A 174 34.57 17.06 -6.40
CA LYS A 174 34.58 16.72 -7.84
C LYS A 174 33.31 15.97 -8.28
N ARG A 175 32.82 14.99 -7.49
CA ARG A 175 31.56 14.27 -7.77
C ARG A 175 30.33 15.18 -7.66
N ARG A 176 30.31 16.09 -6.66
CA ARG A 176 29.25 17.12 -6.49
C ARG A 176 29.06 18.04 -7.71
N LYS A 177 30.09 18.23 -8.57
CA LYS A 177 30.03 19.11 -9.75
C LYS A 177 29.26 18.49 -10.94
N LYS A 178 29.12 17.15 -11.00
CA LYS A 178 28.60 16.42 -12.18
C LYS A 178 27.12 16.04 -12.09
N GLU A 179 26.53 15.96 -10.89
CA GLU A 179 25.19 15.38 -10.64
C GLU A 179 24.07 16.39 -10.29
N SER A 180 24.37 17.69 -10.18
CA SER A 180 23.56 18.64 -9.40
C SER A 180 22.12 18.89 -9.87
N LEU A 181 21.76 18.55 -11.12
CA LEU A 181 20.40 18.78 -11.64
C LEU A 181 19.50 17.53 -11.58
N GLN A 182 20.09 16.33 -11.54
CA GLN A 182 19.38 15.06 -11.51
C GLN A 182 19.10 14.64 -10.05
N SER A 183 20.00 15.01 -9.13
CA SER A 183 19.90 14.73 -7.70
C SER A 183 18.75 15.48 -6.99
N SER A 184 18.49 16.76 -7.35
CA SER A 184 17.37 17.54 -6.78
C SER A 184 15.99 16.92 -7.06
N GLN A 185 15.81 16.37 -8.27
CA GLN A 185 14.57 15.69 -8.66
C GLN A 185 14.39 14.37 -7.90
N LEU A 186 15.47 13.64 -7.64
CA LEU A 186 15.43 12.40 -6.87
C LEU A 186 15.06 12.64 -5.40
N TYR A 187 15.60 13.69 -4.78
CA TYR A 187 15.21 14.07 -3.42
C TYR A 187 13.74 14.50 -3.34
N PHE A 188 13.26 15.29 -4.31
CA PHE A 188 11.85 15.67 -4.37
C PHE A 188 10.92 14.45 -4.56
N LEU A 189 11.25 13.56 -5.49
CA LEU A 189 10.49 12.33 -5.71
C LEU A 189 10.56 11.38 -4.51
N GLY A 190 11.72 11.27 -3.88
CA GLY A 190 11.91 10.52 -2.64
C GLY A 190 11.05 11.07 -1.51
N GLY A 191 10.95 12.39 -1.37
CA GLY A 191 10.06 13.05 -0.41
C GLY A 191 8.59 12.74 -0.67
N ILE A 192 8.14 12.78 -1.93
CA ILE A 192 6.77 12.39 -2.29
C ILE A 192 6.52 10.92 -1.96
N ALA A 193 7.41 10.02 -2.39
CA ALA A 193 7.28 8.59 -2.12
C ALA A 193 7.21 8.31 -0.61
N PHE A 194 8.07 8.96 0.17
CA PHE A 194 8.07 8.84 1.62
C PHE A 194 6.76 9.34 2.25
N ALA A 195 6.25 10.51 1.82
CA ALA A 195 4.96 11.01 2.28
C ALA A 195 3.81 10.06 1.92
N VAL A 196 3.79 9.50 0.70
CA VAL A 196 2.77 8.53 0.28
C VAL A 196 2.80 7.28 1.15
N ILE A 197 3.98 6.75 1.46
CA ILE A 197 4.14 5.58 2.35
C ILE A 197 3.61 5.87 3.76
N ILE A 198 3.97 7.03 4.34
CA ILE A 198 3.49 7.44 5.66
C ILE A 198 1.97 7.65 5.67
N GLY A 199 1.42 8.30 4.63
CA GLY A 199 -0.02 8.49 4.46
C GLY A 199 -0.77 7.16 4.34
N ALA A 200 -0.25 6.23 3.55
CA ALA A 200 -0.82 4.89 3.39
C ALA A 200 -0.82 4.11 4.72
N LEU A 201 0.25 4.20 5.51
CA LEU A 201 0.32 3.58 6.83
C LEU A 201 -0.78 4.11 7.77
N MET A 202 -0.98 5.43 7.83
CA MET A 202 -2.04 6.06 8.61
C MET A 202 -3.44 5.63 8.16
N ILE A 203 -3.66 5.59 6.83
CA ILE A 203 -4.94 5.13 6.27
C ILE A 203 -5.19 3.66 6.60
N MET A 204 -4.18 2.81 6.49
CA MET A 204 -4.28 1.38 6.78
C MET A 204 -4.60 1.10 8.26
N GLY A 205 -4.09 1.92 9.18
CA GLY A 205 -4.43 1.80 10.61
C GLY A 205 -5.76 2.48 10.99
N SER A 206 -6.41 3.18 10.06
CA SER A 206 -7.67 3.88 10.31
C SER A 206 -8.88 3.00 10.00
N LEU A 207 -9.98 3.21 10.72
CA LEU A 207 -11.25 2.51 10.49
C LEU A 207 -12.32 3.48 10.02
N PHE A 208 -13.08 3.06 9.00
CA PHE A 208 -14.20 3.82 8.43
C PHE A 208 -15.47 3.00 8.64
N ILE A 209 -16.28 3.41 9.62
CA ILE A 209 -17.48 2.70 10.03
C ILE A 209 -18.68 3.46 9.49
N THR A 210 -19.60 2.75 8.82
CA THR A 210 -20.91 3.29 8.47
C THR A 210 -21.95 2.62 9.35
N LEU A 211 -22.62 3.41 10.17
CA LEU A 211 -23.59 2.95 11.14
C LEU A 211 -25.00 3.41 10.71
N PRO A 212 -25.79 2.55 10.07
CA PRO A 212 -27.20 2.84 9.84
C PRO A 212 -27.97 2.67 11.16
N TYR A 213 -28.91 3.56 11.47
CA TYR A 213 -29.83 3.40 12.60
C TYR A 213 -31.15 4.10 12.32
N GLY A 214 -32.23 3.65 12.95
CA GLY A 214 -33.55 4.28 12.84
C GLY A 214 -33.95 4.96 14.15
N VAL A 215 -34.77 6.00 14.06
CA VAL A 215 -35.42 6.64 15.20
C VAL A 215 -36.93 6.65 14.94
N GLU A 216 -37.68 5.91 15.76
CA GLU A 216 -39.14 5.77 15.66
C GLU A 216 -39.78 5.77 17.06
N GLU A 217 -41.11 5.80 17.14
CA GLU A 217 -41.83 5.76 18.43
C GLU A 217 -41.77 4.37 19.09
N SER A 218 -41.60 3.32 18.29
CA SER A 218 -41.48 1.94 18.75
C SER A 218 -40.11 1.37 18.37
N PRO A 219 -39.41 0.69 19.30
CA PRO A 219 -38.13 0.07 19.00
C PRO A 219 -38.30 -1.11 18.05
N GLY A 220 -37.27 -1.37 17.25
CA GLY A 220 -37.30 -2.40 16.22
C GLY A 220 -35.92 -2.87 15.80
N VAL A 221 -35.88 -3.88 14.93
CA VAL A 221 -34.63 -4.41 14.39
C VAL A 221 -34.38 -3.80 13.01
N LEU A 222 -33.17 -3.30 12.81
CA LEU A 222 -32.69 -2.87 11.49
C LEU A 222 -31.61 -3.84 11.03
N MET A 223 -31.84 -4.53 9.92
CA MET A 223 -30.89 -5.49 9.36
C MET A 223 -29.54 -4.84 9.07
N GLY A 224 -28.45 -5.44 9.58
CA GLY A 224 -27.09 -4.93 9.39
C GLY A 224 -26.71 -3.73 10.27
N SER A 225 -27.56 -3.36 11.24
CA SER A 225 -27.24 -2.32 12.23
C SER A 225 -27.05 -2.92 13.63
N PRO A 226 -25.91 -2.67 14.31
CA PRO A 226 -25.78 -3.01 15.72
C PRO A 226 -26.66 -2.13 16.62
N ALA A 227 -27.06 -0.94 16.15
CA ALA A 227 -27.92 -0.02 16.89
C ALA A 227 -29.40 -0.41 16.80
N GLY A 228 -29.88 -0.81 15.60
CA GLY A 228 -31.27 -1.11 15.33
C GLY A 228 -32.13 0.14 15.10
N VAL A 229 -33.42 0.03 15.41
CA VAL A 229 -34.35 1.17 15.49
C VAL A 229 -34.50 1.53 16.97
N LEU A 230 -34.12 2.76 17.30
CA LEU A 230 -34.18 3.32 18.65
C LEU A 230 -35.50 4.05 18.86
N GLN A 231 -35.99 3.97 20.10
CA GLN A 231 -37.15 4.75 20.51
C GLN A 231 -36.76 6.23 20.65
N GLN A 232 -37.58 7.14 20.11
CA GLN A 232 -37.32 8.57 20.22
C GLN A 232 -37.20 9.02 21.69
N GLY A 233 -36.17 9.83 21.97
CA GLY A 233 -35.84 10.31 23.31
C GLY A 233 -34.94 9.38 24.13
N THR A 234 -34.61 8.19 23.62
CA THR A 234 -33.67 7.27 24.29
C THR A 234 -32.23 7.48 23.83
N SER A 235 -31.27 7.06 24.67
CA SER A 235 -29.88 6.89 24.27
C SER A 235 -29.46 5.42 24.35
N LYS A 236 -28.57 5.02 23.44
CA LYS A 236 -28.00 3.67 23.43
C LYS A 236 -26.50 3.74 23.22
N GLU A 237 -25.77 3.12 24.13
CA GLU A 237 -24.33 2.91 23.97
C GLU A 237 -24.05 1.73 23.04
N ILE A 238 -23.13 1.92 22.11
CA ILE A 238 -22.67 0.89 21.19
C ILE A 238 -21.14 0.84 21.17
N THR A 239 -20.61 -0.38 21.08
CA THR A 239 -19.19 -0.58 20.83
C THR A 239 -18.92 -0.48 19.33
N LEU A 240 -18.05 0.44 18.93
CA LEU A 240 -17.70 0.66 17.52
C LEU A 240 -16.60 -0.29 17.05
N ALA A 241 -15.49 -0.35 17.78
CA ALA A 241 -14.34 -1.19 17.44
C ALA A 241 -13.39 -1.36 18.64
N GLU A 242 -12.64 -2.47 18.64
CA GLU A 242 -11.44 -2.63 19.47
C GLU A 242 -10.23 -2.19 18.63
N ILE A 243 -9.60 -1.09 19.02
CA ILE A 243 -8.38 -0.58 18.39
C ILE A 243 -7.16 -1.11 19.12
N LYS A 244 -6.10 -1.41 18.36
CA LYS A 244 -4.84 -1.92 18.88
C LYS A 244 -3.68 -1.26 18.14
N ASN A 245 -2.67 -0.80 18.88
CA ASN A 245 -1.43 -0.35 18.27
C ASN A 245 -0.50 -1.54 18.01
N GLU A 246 -0.47 -2.03 16.77
CA GLU A 246 0.47 -3.06 16.34
C GLU A 246 1.83 -2.49 15.89
N GLY A 247 1.93 -1.16 15.83
CA GLY A 247 3.15 -0.44 15.52
C GLY A 247 4.10 -0.33 16.72
N MET A 248 5.27 0.26 16.46
CA MET A 248 6.31 0.46 17.49
C MET A 248 6.36 1.85 18.08
N VAL A 249 5.70 2.79 17.42
CA VAL A 249 5.60 4.15 17.91
C VAL A 249 4.21 4.32 18.49
N PRO A 250 4.04 5.16 19.52
CA PRO A 250 2.73 5.50 20.02
C PRO A 250 1.85 6.00 18.87
N SER A 251 0.66 5.44 18.72
CA SER A 251 -0.31 5.85 17.72
C SER A 251 -1.41 6.65 18.38
N ILE A 252 -1.84 7.74 17.73
CA ILE A 252 -2.90 8.60 18.21
C ILE A 252 -4.13 8.31 17.37
N TYR A 253 -5.21 7.86 18.00
CA TYR A 253 -6.50 7.68 17.35
C TYR A 253 -7.41 8.86 17.67
N TYR A 254 -8.02 9.43 16.64
CA TYR A 254 -9.02 10.46 16.76
C TYR A 254 -10.32 10.00 16.09
N VAL A 255 -11.41 10.01 16.84
CA VAL A 255 -12.72 9.52 16.41
C VAL A 255 -13.60 10.71 16.07
N VAL A 256 -14.16 10.71 14.87
CA VAL A 256 -15.05 11.78 14.39
C VAL A 256 -16.31 11.14 13.83
N SER A 257 -17.47 11.63 14.26
CA SER A 257 -18.77 11.30 13.68
C SER A 257 -19.23 12.41 12.73
N SER A 258 -19.84 12.04 11.61
CA SER A 258 -20.55 12.97 10.73
C SER A 258 -21.95 13.34 11.23
N ASP A 259 -22.45 12.60 12.22
CA ASP A 259 -23.84 12.69 12.70
C ASP A 259 -23.87 13.30 14.10
N PRO A 260 -24.58 14.44 14.30
CA PRO A 260 -24.70 15.10 15.60
C PRO A 260 -25.40 14.26 16.68
N GLN A 261 -26.23 13.28 16.30
CA GLN A 261 -26.91 12.40 17.25
C GLN A 261 -25.99 11.32 17.83
N VAL A 262 -24.79 11.14 17.26
CA VAL A 262 -23.79 10.18 17.75
C VAL A 262 -22.75 10.94 18.57
N HIS A 263 -22.91 10.88 19.88
CA HIS A 263 -21.97 11.45 20.84
C HIS A 263 -20.82 10.48 21.10
N LEU A 264 -19.61 11.01 21.23
CA LEU A 264 -18.38 10.25 21.47
C LEU A 264 -17.85 10.63 22.86
N PRO A 265 -18.06 9.78 23.89
CA PRO A 265 -17.58 10.07 25.25
C PRO A 265 -16.07 10.33 25.30
N GLN A 266 -15.32 9.63 24.45
CA GLN A 266 -13.90 9.82 24.26
C GLN A 266 -13.56 9.85 22.78
N GLU A 267 -13.20 11.03 22.28
CA GLU A 267 -12.79 11.21 20.87
C GLU A 267 -11.33 10.84 20.63
N LYS A 268 -10.52 10.75 21.69
CA LYS A 268 -9.06 10.64 21.58
C LYS A 268 -8.52 9.46 22.37
N PHE A 269 -7.69 8.66 21.70
CA PHE A 269 -6.92 7.57 22.31
C PHE A 269 -5.44 7.70 21.95
N ILE A 270 -4.56 7.52 22.92
CA ILE A 270 -3.11 7.43 22.69
C ILE A 270 -2.72 6.03 23.11
N LEU A 271 -2.28 5.22 22.17
CA LEU A 271 -1.92 3.83 22.42
C LEU A 271 -0.41 3.63 22.29
N SER A 272 0.20 3.13 23.35
CA SER A 272 1.57 2.62 23.33
C SER A 272 1.66 1.34 22.49
N PRO A 273 2.86 0.93 22.04
CA PRO A 273 3.03 -0.31 21.29
C PRO A 273 2.43 -1.52 22.02
N GLY A 274 1.55 -2.26 21.35
CA GLY A 274 0.84 -3.43 21.90
C GLY A 274 -0.41 -3.10 22.74
N GLU A 275 -0.66 -1.83 23.06
CA GLU A 275 -1.82 -1.39 23.82
C GLU A 275 -3.10 -1.49 23.00
N LYS A 276 -4.21 -1.76 23.69
CA LYS A 276 -5.55 -1.88 23.12
C LYS A 276 -6.49 -0.91 23.81
N ALA A 277 -7.47 -0.40 23.07
CA ALA A 277 -8.60 0.33 23.63
C ALA A 277 -9.89 -0.02 22.90
N VAL A 278 -11.00 0.11 23.62
CA VAL A 278 -12.34 -0.08 23.06
C VAL A 278 -12.93 1.29 22.77
N VAL A 279 -13.39 1.49 21.54
CA VAL A 279 -14.07 2.72 21.12
C VAL A 279 -15.57 2.51 21.25
N VAL A 280 -16.20 3.37 22.04
CA VAL A 280 -17.66 3.38 22.26
C VAL A 280 -18.28 4.67 21.73
N ALA A 281 -19.55 4.61 21.33
CA ALA A 281 -20.34 5.76 20.94
C ALA A 281 -21.73 5.67 21.58
N GLU A 282 -22.29 6.83 21.91
CA GLU A 282 -23.64 6.96 22.44
C GLU A 282 -24.54 7.59 21.38
N ILE A 283 -25.61 6.91 21.00
CA ILE A 283 -26.57 7.40 20.01
C ILE A 283 -27.75 7.99 20.75
N HIS A 284 -28.02 9.27 20.55
CA HIS A 284 -29.19 9.97 21.07
C HIS A 284 -30.27 10.03 19.98
N ALA A 285 -31.37 9.31 20.18
CA ALA A 285 -32.45 9.19 19.21
C ALA A 285 -33.38 10.42 19.26
N LEU A 286 -32.96 11.55 18.71
CA LEU A 286 -33.69 12.82 18.79
C LEU A 286 -34.59 13.07 17.56
N GLU A 287 -34.01 12.94 16.37
CA GLU A 287 -34.67 13.21 15.09
C GLU A 287 -35.25 11.93 14.47
N PRO A 288 -36.57 11.85 14.24
CA PRO A 288 -37.18 10.67 13.62
C PRO A 288 -36.65 10.39 12.21
N GLY A 289 -36.61 9.11 11.84
CA GLY A 289 -36.25 8.66 10.50
C GLY A 289 -35.04 7.73 10.45
N LEU A 290 -34.64 7.38 9.23
CA LEU A 290 -33.48 6.54 8.97
C LEU A 290 -32.22 7.39 8.80
N HIS A 291 -31.26 7.18 9.69
CA HIS A 291 -29.99 7.89 9.74
C HIS A 291 -28.83 6.97 9.35
N LYS A 292 -27.75 7.58 8.87
CA LYS A 292 -26.51 6.88 8.51
C LYS A 292 -25.31 7.68 9.02
N ALA A 293 -24.86 7.37 10.22
CA ALA A 293 -23.68 7.98 10.79
C ALA A 293 -22.42 7.41 10.14
N ARG A 294 -21.54 8.29 9.60
CA ARG A 294 -20.20 7.91 9.17
C ARG A 294 -19.24 8.27 10.27
N ILE A 295 -18.57 7.26 10.80
CA ILE A 295 -17.63 7.39 11.90
C ILE A 295 -16.24 7.04 11.38
N VAL A 296 -15.29 7.94 11.56
CA VAL A 296 -13.90 7.74 11.17
C VAL A 296 -13.07 7.63 12.45
N ILE A 297 -12.46 6.48 12.67
CA ILE A 297 -11.43 6.28 13.70
C ILE A 297 -10.09 6.44 13.00
N GLY A 298 -9.60 7.68 12.94
CA GLY A 298 -8.36 8.01 12.23
C GLY A 298 -7.12 7.71 13.06
N MET A 299 -6.22 6.90 12.53
CA MET A 299 -4.91 6.61 13.12
C MET A 299 -3.87 7.61 12.61
N PHE A 300 -3.19 8.27 13.54
CA PHE A 300 -2.18 9.27 13.28
C PHE A 300 -0.87 8.95 14.00
N LEU A 301 0.23 9.28 13.34
CA LEU A 301 1.57 9.20 13.93
C LEU A 301 1.88 10.48 14.75
N PRO A 302 2.73 10.41 15.80
CA PRO A 302 2.94 11.50 16.74
C PRO A 302 3.95 12.53 16.21
N PHE A 303 3.79 12.98 14.96
CA PHE A 303 4.66 14.00 14.34
C PHE A 303 4.28 15.44 14.71
N LEU A 304 3.08 15.64 15.26
CA LEU A 304 2.59 16.92 15.76
C LEU A 304 2.11 16.79 17.21
N PRO A 305 2.10 17.90 17.97
CA PRO A 305 1.40 17.96 19.24
C PRO A 305 -0.06 17.52 19.10
N VAL A 306 -0.52 16.74 20.07
CA VAL A 306 -1.85 16.11 20.03
C VAL A 306 -3.01 17.10 19.79
N PRO A 307 -3.03 18.32 20.37
CA PRO A 307 -4.10 19.28 20.09
C PRO A 307 -4.18 19.69 18.62
N LEU A 308 -3.04 19.79 17.92
CA LEU A 308 -2.99 20.14 16.49
C LEU A 308 -3.51 19.00 15.62
N ILE A 309 -3.21 17.74 16.00
CA ILE A 309 -3.75 16.57 15.30
C ILE A 309 -5.27 16.56 15.44
N GLY A 310 -5.80 16.76 16.66
CA GLY A 310 -7.24 16.84 16.90
C GLY A 310 -7.91 17.97 16.09
N PHE A 311 -7.31 19.15 16.07
CA PHE A 311 -7.80 20.28 15.26
C PHE A 311 -7.87 19.94 13.76
N LEU A 312 -6.82 19.33 13.21
CA LEU A 312 -6.79 18.92 11.80
C LEU A 312 -7.81 17.82 11.52
N ALA A 313 -7.89 16.79 12.37
CA ALA A 313 -8.79 15.66 12.22
C ALA A 313 -10.26 16.07 12.31
N GLY A 314 -10.61 16.93 13.27
CA GLY A 314 -11.95 17.50 13.42
C GLY A 314 -12.37 18.37 12.24
N ARG A 315 -11.42 19.01 11.53
CA ARG A 315 -11.72 19.74 10.30
C ARG A 315 -11.88 18.81 9.10
N SER A 316 -10.95 17.88 8.92
CA SER A 316 -10.99 16.86 7.88
C SER A 316 -9.93 15.79 8.16
N TYR A 317 -10.37 14.53 8.21
CA TYR A 317 -9.47 13.38 8.28
C TYR A 317 -8.39 13.41 7.19
N TRP A 318 -8.75 13.68 5.94
CA TRP A 318 -7.82 13.70 4.81
C TRP A 318 -6.79 14.83 4.91
N LEU A 319 -7.19 15.98 5.45
CA LEU A 319 -6.28 17.09 5.71
C LEU A 319 -5.23 16.69 6.76
N ALA A 320 -5.66 16.05 7.85
CA ALA A 320 -4.75 15.57 8.89
C ALA A 320 -3.75 14.56 8.31
N VAL A 321 -4.20 13.55 7.56
CA VAL A 321 -3.33 12.57 6.89
C VAL A 321 -2.30 13.27 5.98
N ALA A 322 -2.74 14.19 5.12
CA ALA A 322 -1.84 14.87 4.19
C ALA A 322 -0.76 15.71 4.90
N VAL A 323 -1.15 16.48 5.92
CA VAL A 323 -0.21 17.31 6.69
C VAL A 323 0.79 16.45 7.45
N LEU A 324 0.32 15.44 8.18
CA LEU A 324 1.19 14.57 8.97
C LEU A 324 2.11 13.70 8.09
N ALA A 325 1.67 13.32 6.89
CA ALA A 325 2.49 12.59 5.93
C ALA A 325 3.62 13.43 5.34
N LEU A 326 3.37 14.71 5.08
CA LEU A 326 4.35 15.62 4.47
C LEU A 326 5.42 16.09 5.44
N LEU A 327 5.10 16.24 6.73
CA LEU A 327 6.03 16.75 7.75
C LEU A 327 7.36 16.00 7.81
N PRO A 328 7.40 14.67 7.97
CA PRO A 328 8.66 13.94 8.03
C PRO A 328 9.34 13.85 6.65
N ALA A 329 8.64 14.17 5.55
CA ALA A 329 9.22 14.28 4.20
C ALA A 329 9.91 15.64 3.93
N LEU A 330 9.64 16.67 4.73
CA LEU A 330 10.19 18.03 4.55
C LEU A 330 11.71 18.08 4.39
N PRO A 331 12.53 17.34 5.16
CA PRO A 331 13.98 17.35 4.98
C PRO A 331 14.39 16.99 3.56
N LEU A 332 13.73 16.00 2.93
CA LEU A 332 14.02 15.60 1.55
C LEU A 332 13.68 16.71 0.53
N PHE A 333 12.65 17.51 0.80
CA PHE A 333 12.31 18.66 -0.03
C PHE A 333 13.28 19.84 0.17
N ILE A 334 13.79 20.02 1.38
CA ILE A 334 14.60 21.17 1.77
C ILE A 334 16.10 20.96 1.48
N LEU A 335 16.61 19.73 1.59
CA LEU A 335 18.02 19.41 1.35
C LEU A 335 18.55 19.93 0.00
N PRO A 336 17.84 19.76 -1.13
CA PRO A 336 18.24 20.36 -2.41
C PRO A 336 18.30 21.89 -2.37
N LEU A 337 17.39 22.52 -1.62
CA LEU A 337 17.34 23.97 -1.47
C LEU A 337 18.46 24.50 -0.59
N LEU A 338 19.07 23.72 0.31
CA LEU A 338 20.18 24.18 1.14
C LEU A 338 21.50 24.31 0.35
N ASP A 339 21.63 23.66 -0.81
CA ASP A 339 22.81 23.81 -1.67
C ASP A 339 22.83 25.21 -2.33
N PRO A 340 23.80 26.08 -2.00
CA PRO A 340 23.90 27.45 -2.53
C PRO A 340 23.95 27.50 -4.06
N ARG A 341 24.43 26.43 -4.71
CA ARG A 341 24.49 26.35 -6.18
C ARG A 341 23.11 26.10 -6.77
N GLN A 342 22.31 25.22 -6.16
CA GLN A 342 20.95 24.94 -6.60
C GLN A 342 20.05 26.17 -6.41
N ARG A 343 20.20 26.91 -5.30
CA ARG A 343 19.54 28.22 -5.13
C ARG A 343 19.84 29.18 -6.29
N ARG A 344 21.12 29.32 -6.66
CA ARG A 344 21.54 30.18 -7.78
C ARG A 344 21.00 29.69 -9.13
N GLN A 345 20.96 28.38 -9.37
CA GLN A 345 20.42 27.81 -10.60
C GLN A 345 18.90 27.93 -10.70
N LEU A 346 18.17 27.67 -9.61
CA LEU A 346 16.71 27.87 -9.51
C LEU A 346 16.37 29.34 -9.72
N ALA A 347 17.06 30.26 -9.03
CA ALA A 347 16.88 31.70 -9.23
C ALA A 347 17.12 32.12 -10.70
N ARG A 348 18.15 31.57 -11.36
CA ARG A 348 18.41 31.82 -12.79
C ARG A 348 17.30 31.26 -13.69
N LYS A 349 16.77 30.06 -13.41
CA LYS A 349 15.63 29.49 -14.15
C LYS A 349 14.35 30.29 -13.96
N TRP A 350 14.03 30.67 -12.73
CA TRP A 350 12.86 31.48 -12.39
C TRP A 350 12.95 32.86 -13.03
N ARG A 351 14.11 33.54 -12.96
CA ARG A 351 14.34 34.81 -13.69
C ARG A 351 14.13 34.68 -15.20
N ARG A 352 14.61 33.59 -15.81
CA ARG A 352 14.40 33.32 -17.24
C ARG A 352 12.95 32.99 -17.61
N ARG A 353 12.19 32.34 -16.71
CA ARG A 353 10.75 32.08 -16.90
C ARG A 353 9.91 33.35 -16.76
N LEU A 354 10.19 34.16 -15.74
CA LEU A 354 9.55 35.46 -15.54
C LEU A 354 9.81 36.41 -16.70
N ALA A 355 11.04 36.45 -17.22
CA ALA A 355 11.39 37.23 -18.42
C ALA A 355 10.75 36.71 -19.73
N ARG A 356 10.11 35.53 -19.71
CA ARG A 356 9.41 34.93 -20.86
C ARG A 356 7.89 34.97 -20.73
N MET A 357 7.35 35.47 -19.61
CA MET A 357 5.91 35.69 -19.53
C MET A 357 5.57 36.94 -20.36
N PRO A 358 4.65 36.86 -21.33
CA PRO A 358 4.15 38.06 -21.99
C PRO A 358 3.56 38.97 -20.93
N SER A 359 3.97 40.24 -20.91
CA SER A 359 3.29 41.24 -20.11
C SER A 359 1.85 41.33 -20.63
N PHE A 360 0.88 40.89 -19.83
CA PHE A 360 -0.51 41.26 -20.06
C PHE A 360 -0.58 42.78 -19.89
N ARG A 361 -0.65 43.48 -21.02
CA ARG A 361 -1.08 44.87 -21.11
C ARG A 361 -2.50 44.89 -21.61
#